data_AF-A0A6F8YIB1-F1
#
_entry.id   AF-A0A6F8YIB1-F1
#
_cell.length_a   1.000
_cell.length_b   1.000
_cell.length_c   1.000
_cell.angle_alpha   90.00
_cell.angle_beta   90.00
_cell.angle_gamma   90.00
#
_symmetry.space_group_name_H-M   'P 1'
#
loop_
_entity.id
_entity.type
_entity.pdbx_description
1 polymer ?
#
loop_
_entity_poly.entity_id
_entity_poly.type
_entity_poly.pdbx_seq_one_letter_code
_entity_poly.pdbx_strand_id
1 'polypeptide(L)'
;MADQRATGQHARVRAPEPRGRGWLNTGGRQLRLADLRGKVVLLDFWTFCCINCLHVLDELRPLEDKYGDVLVVVGVHSPKFEHERDADALAAAVERYGVAHPVLDDPELETWQQYAARAWPTLSVVDPEGYVVASMAGEGHAEGLSRLIDELVATHEAKGTLHRGDGPYVPPADAATTLRFPGKALVLPSGNLLVSDSAHHSLVELAPDGETPVRRIGSGQRGRADGGPEVASFNEPQGLCLLPEHEAGVAGYDVVVADTVNHLLRGVRLQTGEVTTTAGSGGPGVPLWTTTRTTRSPPTSPRRGTSPGTTTS
;
A
#
# COMPACT_ATOMS: atom_id res chain seq x y z
N MET A 1 -7.73 -50.60 17.76
CA MET A 1 -8.41 -49.31 17.95
C MET A 1 -7.91 -48.38 16.86
N ALA A 2 -8.72 -48.18 15.82
CA ALA A 2 -8.37 -47.32 14.69
C ALA A 2 -8.79 -45.88 15.01
N ASP A 3 -7.85 -44.94 14.90
CA ASP A 3 -8.04 -43.50 15.06
C ASP A 3 -8.66 -42.94 13.77
N GLN A 4 -9.96 -42.64 13.80
CA GLN A 4 -10.66 -41.90 12.76
C GLN A 4 -10.47 -40.40 13.01
N ARG A 5 -9.41 -39.82 12.45
CA ARG A 5 -9.37 -38.37 12.22
C ARG A 5 -10.07 -38.08 10.89
N ALA A 6 -11.38 -37.86 10.97
CA ALA A 6 -12.15 -37.25 9.90
C ALA A 6 -11.70 -35.80 9.72
N THR A 7 -10.79 -35.55 8.79
CA THR A 7 -10.51 -34.20 8.28
C THR A 7 -11.75 -33.74 7.51
N GLY A 8 -12.50 -32.78 8.07
CA GLY A 8 -13.64 -32.18 7.39
C GLY A 8 -13.20 -31.56 6.07
N GLN A 9 -13.59 -32.17 4.95
CA GLN A 9 -13.49 -31.54 3.64
C GLN A 9 -14.49 -30.38 3.62
N HIS A 10 -13.98 -29.15 3.81
CA HIS A 10 -14.75 -27.96 3.47
C HIS A 10 -15.19 -28.09 2.00
N ALA A 11 -16.48 -27.82 1.74
CA ALA A 11 -17.02 -27.88 0.39
C ALA A 11 -16.21 -26.95 -0.53
N ARG A 12 -15.63 -27.52 -1.60
CA ARG A 12 -14.86 -26.75 -2.59
C ARG A 12 -15.81 -25.88 -3.39
N VAL A 13 -15.69 -24.56 -3.25
CA VAL A 13 -16.50 -23.58 -4.01
C VAL A 13 -15.71 -23.17 -5.25
N ARG A 14 -16.29 -23.37 -6.44
CA ARG A 14 -15.70 -22.80 -7.67
C ARG A 14 -15.80 -21.29 -7.60
N ALA A 15 -14.71 -20.62 -7.98
CA ALA A 15 -14.66 -19.18 -8.09
C ALA A 15 -15.71 -18.69 -9.13
N PRO A 16 -16.68 -17.85 -8.74
CA PRO A 16 -17.62 -17.23 -9.68
C PRO A 16 -16.88 -16.40 -10.73
N GLU A 17 -17.37 -16.38 -11.97
CA GLU A 17 -16.75 -15.58 -13.03
C GLU A 17 -16.92 -14.08 -12.73
N PRO A 18 -15.83 -13.31 -12.55
CA PRO A 18 -15.89 -11.87 -12.31
C PRO A 18 -16.55 -11.15 -13.47
N ARG A 19 -17.47 -10.24 -13.14
CA ARG A 19 -18.23 -9.40 -14.08
C ARG A 19 -18.15 -7.94 -13.68
N GLY A 20 -18.07 -7.08 -14.68
CA GLY A 20 -17.97 -5.64 -14.50
C GLY A 20 -18.08 -4.93 -15.84
N ARG A 21 -17.96 -3.60 -15.80
CA ARG A 21 -18.03 -2.73 -16.98
C ARG A 21 -16.86 -2.96 -17.94
N GLY A 22 -15.66 -3.24 -17.41
CA GLY A 22 -14.48 -3.47 -18.22
C GLY A 22 -13.22 -3.72 -17.40
N TRP A 23 -12.10 -3.84 -18.11
CA TRP A 23 -10.79 -4.12 -17.53
C TRP A 23 -9.79 -3.02 -17.85
N LEU A 24 -9.00 -2.62 -16.86
CA LEU A 24 -7.80 -1.79 -17.03
C LEU A 24 -6.56 -2.66 -16.89
N ASN A 25 -5.44 -2.19 -17.44
CA ASN A 25 -4.14 -2.87 -17.39
C ASN A 25 -4.11 -4.26 -18.08
N THR A 26 -4.93 -4.46 -19.11
CA THR A 26 -5.01 -5.73 -19.87
C THR A 26 -4.82 -5.56 -21.39
N GLY A 27 -4.43 -4.36 -21.83
CA GLY A 27 -4.32 -4.03 -23.26
C GLY A 27 -5.67 -4.11 -23.99
N GLY A 28 -6.78 -3.83 -23.29
CA GLY A 28 -8.14 -3.90 -23.82
C GLY A 28 -8.75 -5.31 -23.84
N ARG A 29 -8.04 -6.31 -23.33
CA ARG A 29 -8.55 -7.68 -23.25
C ARG A 29 -9.58 -7.82 -22.11
N GLN A 30 -10.69 -8.47 -22.42
CA GLN A 30 -11.64 -8.95 -21.42
C GLN A 30 -11.11 -10.26 -20.83
N LEU A 31 -10.68 -10.24 -19.57
CA LEU A 31 -10.14 -11.43 -18.92
C LEU A 31 -11.27 -12.31 -18.38
N ARG A 32 -11.04 -13.62 -18.41
CA ARG A 32 -11.87 -14.62 -17.75
C ARG A 32 -11.04 -15.43 -16.77
N LEU A 33 -11.62 -15.97 -15.72
CA LEU A 33 -10.92 -16.87 -14.80
C LEU A 33 -10.36 -18.11 -15.49
N ALA A 34 -11.01 -18.55 -16.57
CA ALA A 34 -10.51 -19.64 -17.41
C ALA A 34 -9.14 -19.32 -18.03
N ASP A 35 -8.88 -18.05 -18.37
CA ASP A 35 -7.61 -17.60 -18.97
C ASP A 35 -6.46 -17.57 -17.93
N LEU A 36 -6.80 -17.62 -16.64
CA LEU A 36 -5.85 -17.62 -15.51
C LEU A 36 -5.64 -19.01 -14.89
N ARG A 37 -6.19 -20.07 -15.50
CA ARG A 37 -6.04 -21.44 -15.00
C ARG A 37 -4.58 -21.86 -14.96
N GLY A 38 -4.23 -22.56 -13.89
CA GLY A 38 -2.85 -22.94 -13.60
C GLY A 38 -2.08 -21.93 -12.74
N LYS A 39 -2.61 -20.74 -12.49
CA LYS A 39 -2.01 -19.76 -11.60
C LYS A 39 -2.85 -19.56 -10.34
N VAL A 40 -2.21 -19.17 -9.26
CA VAL A 40 -2.92 -18.64 -8.08
C VAL A 40 -3.49 -17.28 -8.48
N VAL A 41 -4.77 -17.04 -8.22
CA VAL A 41 -5.40 -15.74 -8.47
C VAL A 41 -5.79 -15.12 -7.15
N LEU A 42 -5.35 -13.88 -6.91
CA LEU A 42 -5.75 -13.09 -5.76
C LEU A 42 -6.69 -11.98 -6.23
N LEU A 43 -7.96 -12.06 -5.84
CA LEU A 43 -8.92 -10.97 -6.06
C LEU A 43 -8.86 -10.01 -4.87
N ASP A 44 -8.46 -8.77 -5.14
CA ASP A 44 -8.46 -7.67 -4.17
C ASP A 44 -9.68 -6.79 -4.39
N PHE A 45 -10.68 -6.88 -3.51
CA PHE A 45 -11.87 -6.04 -3.54
C PHE A 45 -11.57 -4.70 -2.87
N TRP A 46 -11.40 -3.67 -3.68
CA TRP A 46 -10.88 -2.38 -3.26
C TRP A 46 -11.70 -1.21 -3.78
N THR A 47 -11.46 -0.03 -3.22
CA THR A 47 -12.06 1.25 -3.66
C THR A 47 -11.03 2.35 -3.43
N PHE A 48 -10.88 3.26 -4.39
CA PHE A 48 -9.71 4.15 -4.42
C PHE A 48 -9.71 5.28 -3.39
N CYS A 49 -10.83 5.54 -2.71
CA CYS A 49 -10.88 6.49 -1.59
C CYS A 49 -10.52 5.87 -0.22
N CYS A 50 -10.34 4.54 -0.14
CA CYS A 50 -10.19 3.83 1.12
C CYS A 50 -8.73 3.70 1.52
N ILE A 51 -8.32 4.37 2.60
CA ILE A 51 -6.93 4.32 3.08
C ILE A 51 -6.45 2.89 3.37
N ASN A 52 -7.32 2.03 3.92
CA ASN A 52 -6.95 0.63 4.19
C ASN A 52 -6.71 -0.16 2.89
N CYS A 53 -7.43 0.17 1.81
CA CYS A 53 -7.17 -0.43 0.50
C CYS A 53 -5.81 0.03 -0.04
N LEU A 54 -5.47 1.31 0.12
CA LEU A 54 -4.18 1.83 -0.31
C LEU A 54 -3.01 1.16 0.43
N HIS A 55 -3.14 0.90 1.73
CA HIS A 55 -2.14 0.11 2.46
C HIS A 55 -2.02 -1.32 1.91
N VAL A 56 -3.14 -1.98 1.58
CA VAL A 56 -3.10 -3.31 0.98
C VAL A 56 -2.42 -3.29 -0.39
N LEU A 57 -2.63 -2.27 -1.23
CA LEU A 57 -1.90 -2.16 -2.50
C LEU A 57 -0.38 -2.20 -2.27
N ASP A 58 0.14 -1.49 -1.26
CA ASP A 58 1.56 -1.51 -0.92
C ASP A 58 2.03 -2.83 -0.30
N GLU A 59 1.17 -3.52 0.46
CA GLU A 59 1.43 -4.89 0.94
C GLU A 59 1.50 -5.91 -0.21
N LEU A 60 0.75 -5.69 -1.30
CA LEU A 60 0.69 -6.61 -2.44
C LEU A 60 1.88 -6.48 -3.38
N ARG A 61 2.51 -5.31 -3.52
CA ARG A 61 3.64 -5.12 -4.47
C ARG A 61 4.78 -6.13 -4.25
N PRO A 62 5.29 -6.37 -3.02
CA PRO A 62 6.34 -7.36 -2.82
C PRO A 62 5.88 -8.80 -3.10
N LEU A 63 4.58 -9.09 -2.97
CA LEU A 63 4.03 -10.40 -3.33
C LEU A 63 3.94 -10.56 -4.85
N GLU A 64 3.53 -9.53 -5.58
CA GLU A 64 3.55 -9.49 -7.04
C GLU A 64 4.98 -9.68 -7.58
N ASP A 65 5.96 -9.01 -7.00
CA ASP A 65 7.38 -9.17 -7.37
C ASP A 65 7.89 -10.60 -7.09
N LYS A 66 7.58 -11.13 -5.90
CA LYS A 66 8.06 -12.46 -5.47
C LYS A 66 7.41 -13.60 -6.24
N TYR A 67 6.13 -13.48 -6.57
CA TYR A 67 5.31 -14.58 -7.08
C TYR A 67 4.77 -14.35 -8.50
N GLY A 68 5.20 -13.30 -9.21
CA GLY A 68 4.61 -12.92 -10.50
C GLY A 68 4.59 -14.02 -11.57
N ASP A 69 5.47 -15.03 -11.46
CA ASP A 69 5.47 -16.18 -12.37
C ASP A 69 4.34 -17.18 -12.09
N VAL A 70 3.75 -17.18 -10.89
CA VAL A 70 2.69 -18.12 -10.45
C VAL A 70 1.42 -17.44 -9.94
N LEU A 71 1.49 -16.16 -9.57
CA LEU A 71 0.42 -15.36 -9.01
C LEU A 71 -0.09 -14.35 -10.05
N VAL A 72 -1.41 -14.14 -10.08
CA VAL A 72 -2.04 -12.99 -10.73
C VAL A 72 -2.91 -12.30 -9.70
N VAL A 73 -2.55 -11.07 -9.35
CA VAL A 73 -3.42 -10.18 -8.59
C VAL A 73 -4.43 -9.56 -9.55
N VAL A 74 -5.68 -9.44 -9.12
CA VAL A 74 -6.74 -8.72 -9.83
C VAL A 74 -7.41 -7.78 -8.84
N GLY A 75 -7.28 -6.48 -9.08
CA GLY A 75 -8.00 -5.47 -8.33
C GLY A 75 -9.45 -5.42 -8.81
N VAL A 76 -10.39 -5.92 -8.02
CA VAL A 76 -11.83 -5.75 -8.26
C VAL A 76 -12.25 -4.42 -7.64
N HIS A 77 -12.30 -3.38 -8.46
CA HIS A 77 -12.69 -2.05 -8.01
C HIS A 77 -14.21 -1.99 -7.82
N SER A 78 -14.64 -1.93 -6.57
CA SER A 78 -16.03 -1.94 -6.14
C SER A 78 -16.32 -0.64 -5.38
N PRO A 79 -16.98 0.35 -6.01
CA PRO A 79 -17.02 1.72 -5.50
C PRO A 79 -17.83 1.87 -4.22
N LYS A 80 -17.33 2.70 -3.29
CA LYS A 80 -18.06 3.11 -2.08
C LYS A 80 -18.88 4.39 -2.29
N PHE A 81 -18.36 5.33 -3.08
CA PHE A 81 -18.98 6.61 -3.38
C PHE A 81 -19.33 6.74 -4.87
N GLU A 82 -20.26 7.65 -5.18
CA GLU A 82 -20.73 7.88 -6.55
C GLU A 82 -19.60 8.28 -7.50
N HIS A 83 -18.68 9.13 -7.05
CA HIS A 83 -17.51 9.54 -7.83
C HIS A 83 -16.62 8.36 -8.23
N GLU A 84 -16.58 7.30 -7.43
CA GLU A 84 -15.79 6.11 -7.72
C GLU A 84 -16.42 5.23 -8.80
N ARG A 85 -17.70 5.43 -9.15
CA ARG A 85 -18.34 4.76 -10.30
C ARG A 85 -17.87 5.32 -11.64
N ASP A 86 -17.26 6.50 -11.66
CA ASP A 86 -16.78 7.13 -12.88
C ASP A 86 -15.53 6.40 -13.42
N ALA A 87 -15.55 6.05 -14.71
CA ALA A 87 -14.49 5.25 -15.32
C ALA A 87 -13.17 6.02 -15.45
N ASP A 88 -13.25 7.33 -15.71
CA ASP A 88 -12.07 8.18 -15.87
C ASP A 88 -11.44 8.45 -14.50
N ALA A 89 -12.25 8.61 -13.45
CA ALA A 89 -11.78 8.70 -12.07
C ALA A 89 -11.07 7.41 -11.63
N LEU A 90 -11.60 6.23 -11.97
CA LEU A 90 -10.94 4.96 -11.72
C LEU A 90 -9.61 4.86 -12.47
N ALA A 91 -9.58 5.20 -13.77
CA ALA A 91 -8.35 5.17 -14.55
C ALA A 91 -7.27 6.10 -13.96
N ALA A 92 -7.66 7.31 -13.59
CA ALA A 92 -6.78 8.27 -12.91
C ALA A 92 -6.28 7.74 -11.56
N ALA A 93 -7.12 7.04 -10.78
CA ALA A 93 -6.71 6.44 -9.51
C ALA A 93 -5.74 5.26 -9.69
N VAL A 94 -6.00 4.38 -10.65
CA VAL A 94 -5.11 3.26 -11.03
C VAL A 94 -3.73 3.79 -11.40
N GLU A 95 -3.68 4.88 -12.17
CA GLU A 95 -2.44 5.55 -12.53
C GLU A 95 -1.78 6.20 -11.31
N ARG A 96 -2.53 7.01 -10.55
CA ARG A 96 -2.03 7.76 -9.38
C ARG A 96 -1.35 6.87 -8.37
N TYR A 97 -1.97 5.73 -8.05
CA TYR A 97 -1.45 4.78 -7.07
C TYR A 97 -0.51 3.75 -7.70
N GLY A 98 -0.22 3.83 -9.00
CA GLY A 98 0.69 2.91 -9.69
C GLY A 98 0.27 1.44 -9.52
N VAL A 99 -1.00 1.14 -9.73
CA VAL A 99 -1.54 -0.22 -9.62
C VAL A 99 -1.00 -1.04 -10.80
N ALA A 100 -0.12 -2.00 -10.52
CA ALA A 100 0.65 -2.75 -11.51
C ALA A 100 0.06 -4.14 -11.84
N HIS A 101 -1.25 -4.30 -11.67
CA HIS A 101 -1.97 -5.52 -11.95
C HIS A 101 -3.29 -5.23 -12.70
N PRO A 102 -3.92 -6.24 -13.34
CA PRO A 102 -5.24 -6.10 -13.95
C PRO A 102 -6.28 -5.57 -12.96
N VAL A 103 -7.11 -4.62 -13.41
CA VAL A 103 -8.21 -4.08 -12.59
C VAL A 103 -9.53 -4.33 -13.30
N LEU A 104 -10.46 -4.99 -12.61
CA LEU A 104 -11.84 -5.12 -13.02
C LEU A 104 -12.65 -3.95 -12.43
N ASP A 105 -13.38 -3.26 -13.28
CA ASP A 105 -14.26 -2.17 -12.90
C ASP A 105 -15.68 -2.70 -12.63
N ASP A 106 -16.07 -2.80 -11.35
CA ASP A 106 -17.32 -3.38 -10.85
C ASP A 106 -18.26 -2.30 -10.26
N PRO A 107 -18.79 -1.36 -11.07
CA PRO A 107 -19.52 -0.20 -10.56
C PRO A 107 -20.88 -0.55 -9.91
N GLU A 108 -21.44 -1.71 -10.27
CA GLU A 108 -22.73 -2.19 -9.74
C GLU A 108 -22.57 -3.24 -8.63
N LEU A 109 -21.34 -3.46 -8.15
CA LEU A 109 -21.02 -4.39 -7.06
C LEU A 109 -21.49 -5.82 -7.36
N GLU A 110 -21.50 -6.24 -8.63
CA GLU A 110 -21.93 -7.58 -9.04
C GLU A 110 -20.91 -8.64 -8.57
N THR A 111 -19.63 -8.43 -8.89
CA THR A 111 -18.56 -9.34 -8.47
C THR A 111 -18.40 -9.31 -6.96
N TRP A 112 -18.46 -8.11 -6.37
CA TRP A 112 -18.49 -7.93 -4.91
C TRP A 112 -19.53 -8.84 -4.23
N GLN A 113 -20.77 -8.84 -4.73
CA GLN A 113 -21.85 -9.66 -4.19
C GLN A 113 -21.63 -11.16 -4.42
N GLN A 114 -21.15 -11.55 -5.60
CA GLN A 114 -20.90 -12.95 -5.95
C GLN A 114 -19.84 -13.61 -5.04
N TYR A 115 -18.82 -12.85 -4.65
CA TYR A 115 -17.77 -13.30 -3.74
C TYR A 115 -18.12 -13.08 -2.27
N ALA A 116 -19.34 -12.57 -1.99
CA ALA A 116 -19.81 -12.24 -0.66
C ALA A 116 -18.81 -11.34 0.11
N ALA A 117 -18.16 -10.41 -0.58
CA ALA A 117 -17.28 -9.42 0.03
C ALA A 117 -18.13 -8.51 0.95
N ARG A 118 -17.59 -8.16 2.11
CA ARG A 118 -18.33 -7.41 3.16
C ARG A 118 -17.56 -6.26 3.77
N ALA A 119 -16.30 -6.08 3.39
CA ALA A 119 -15.45 -5.02 3.89
C ALA A 119 -14.47 -4.58 2.80
N TRP A 120 -14.11 -3.31 2.81
CA TRP A 120 -12.99 -2.80 2.02
C TRP A 120 -11.74 -2.73 2.91
N PRO A 121 -10.60 -3.33 2.51
CA PRO A 121 -10.46 -4.31 1.44
C PRO A 121 -10.99 -5.71 1.83
N THR A 122 -11.26 -6.56 0.85
CA THR A 122 -11.43 -8.01 1.02
C THR A 122 -10.56 -8.73 0.01
N LEU A 123 -9.80 -9.73 0.44
CA LEU A 123 -8.90 -10.52 -0.39
C LEU A 123 -9.49 -11.92 -0.56
N SER A 124 -9.64 -12.41 -1.79
CA SER A 124 -10.09 -13.77 -2.09
C SER A 124 -9.03 -14.51 -2.90
N VAL A 125 -8.61 -15.68 -2.41
CA VAL A 125 -7.58 -16.50 -3.05
C VAL A 125 -8.25 -17.64 -3.79
N VAL A 126 -7.94 -17.76 -5.07
CA VAL A 126 -8.37 -18.83 -5.96
C VAL A 126 -7.17 -19.70 -6.33
N ASP A 127 -7.31 -21.01 -6.18
CA ASP A 127 -6.27 -21.98 -6.53
C ASP A 127 -6.12 -22.13 -8.06
N PRO A 128 -5.01 -22.73 -8.55
CA PRO A 128 -4.79 -23.03 -9.97
C PRO A 128 -5.89 -23.82 -10.68
N GLU A 129 -6.69 -24.60 -9.94
CA GLU A 129 -7.81 -25.39 -10.47
C GLU A 129 -9.11 -24.56 -10.57
N GLY A 130 -9.15 -23.37 -9.98
CA GLY A 130 -10.27 -22.43 -10.03
C GLY A 130 -11.22 -22.47 -8.84
N TYR A 131 -10.75 -22.89 -7.67
CA TYR A 131 -11.54 -22.95 -6.45
C TYR A 131 -11.12 -21.87 -5.46
N VAL A 132 -12.09 -21.24 -4.80
CA VAL A 132 -11.81 -20.31 -3.71
C VAL A 132 -11.31 -21.12 -2.51
N VAL A 133 -10.11 -20.79 -2.05
CA VAL A 133 -9.43 -21.49 -0.94
C VAL A 133 -9.25 -20.62 0.30
N ALA A 134 -9.31 -19.30 0.16
CA ALA A 134 -9.29 -18.38 1.29
C ALA A 134 -10.06 -17.09 0.98
N SER A 135 -10.55 -16.44 2.05
CA SER A 135 -11.09 -15.09 2.03
C SER A 135 -10.66 -14.37 3.32
N MET A 136 -10.13 -13.16 3.21
CA MET A 136 -9.66 -12.35 4.33
C MET A 136 -10.22 -10.93 4.19
N ALA A 137 -10.74 -10.37 5.27
CA ALA A 137 -11.23 -8.99 5.31
C ALA A 137 -10.23 -8.08 6.02
N GLY A 138 -10.10 -6.84 5.54
CA GLY A 138 -9.19 -5.83 6.10
C GLY A 138 -7.75 -5.92 5.57
N GLU A 139 -6.88 -5.07 6.13
CA GLU A 139 -5.45 -4.97 5.82
C GLU A 139 -4.58 -5.86 6.73
N GLY A 140 -3.29 -6.02 6.42
CA GLY A 140 -2.31 -6.70 7.27
C GLY A 140 -2.16 -8.21 7.04
N HIS A 141 -2.49 -8.72 5.85
CA HIS A 141 -2.49 -10.17 5.55
C HIS A 141 -1.28 -10.64 4.76
N ALA A 142 -0.34 -9.76 4.40
CA ALA A 142 0.79 -10.06 3.52
C ALA A 142 1.59 -11.33 3.90
N GLU A 143 1.95 -11.49 5.18
CA GLU A 143 2.71 -12.66 5.64
C GLU A 143 1.89 -13.96 5.53
N GLY A 144 0.60 -13.89 5.85
CA GLY A 144 -0.34 -15.00 5.72
C GLY A 144 -0.54 -15.42 4.26
N LEU A 145 -0.68 -14.44 3.37
CA LEU A 145 -0.78 -14.66 1.92
C LEU A 145 0.48 -15.32 1.36
N SER A 146 1.66 -14.82 1.73
CA SER A 146 2.95 -15.39 1.31
C SER A 146 3.03 -16.89 1.64
N ARG A 147 2.71 -17.25 2.90
CA ARG A 147 2.68 -18.66 3.34
C ARG A 147 1.65 -19.50 2.58
N LEU A 148 0.43 -18.98 2.40
CA LEU A 148 -0.62 -19.67 1.66
C LEU A 148 -0.23 -19.89 0.19
N ILE A 149 0.38 -18.90 -0.46
CA ILE A 149 0.84 -19.02 -1.85
C ILE A 149 1.94 -20.08 -1.95
N ASP A 150 2.91 -20.11 -1.02
CA ASP A 150 3.95 -21.16 -0.98
C ASP A 150 3.34 -22.57 -0.86
N GLU A 151 2.32 -22.74 0.00
CA GLU A 151 1.59 -24.01 0.17
C GLU A 151 0.82 -24.42 -1.09
N LEU A 152 0.15 -23.47 -1.75
CA LEU A 152 -0.57 -23.70 -3.00
C LEU A 152 0.39 -24.07 -4.14
N VAL A 153 1.54 -23.39 -4.25
CA VAL A 153 2.58 -23.71 -5.23
C VAL A 153 3.04 -25.14 -5.04
N ALA A 154 3.46 -25.53 -3.84
CA ALA A 154 3.93 -26.89 -3.57
C ALA A 154 2.85 -27.95 -3.88
N THR A 155 1.60 -27.68 -3.49
CA THR A 155 0.48 -28.60 -3.73
C THR A 155 0.18 -28.77 -5.21
N HIS A 156 0.13 -27.67 -5.97
CA HIS A 156 -0.29 -27.69 -7.36
C HIS A 156 0.85 -28.06 -8.32
N GLU A 157 2.12 -27.90 -7.93
CA GLU A 157 3.28 -28.50 -8.61
C GLU A 157 3.25 -30.02 -8.49
N ALA A 158 3.06 -30.56 -7.29
CA ALA A 158 2.97 -32.01 -7.08
C ALA A 158 1.81 -32.65 -7.86
N LYS A 159 0.71 -31.92 -8.04
CA LYS A 159 -0.44 -32.34 -8.85
C LYS A 159 -0.24 -32.13 -10.37
N GLY A 160 0.76 -31.37 -10.80
CA GLY A 160 0.95 -30.99 -12.20
C GLY A 160 -0.10 -30.01 -12.73
N THR A 161 -0.73 -29.24 -11.85
CA THR A 161 -1.78 -28.26 -12.18
C THR A 161 -1.30 -26.81 -12.14
N LEU A 162 -0.05 -26.55 -11.71
CA LEU A 162 0.54 -25.20 -11.66
C LEU A 162 1.22 -24.87 -13.00
N HIS A 163 1.00 -23.66 -13.49
CA HIS A 163 1.65 -23.08 -14.67
C HIS A 163 2.47 -21.85 -14.26
N ARG A 164 3.75 -21.85 -14.63
CA ARG A 164 4.68 -20.72 -14.45
C ARG A 164 4.77 -19.90 -15.73
N GLY A 165 4.87 -18.57 -15.63
CA GLY A 165 5.04 -17.66 -16.77
C GLY A 165 4.46 -16.26 -16.50
N ASP A 166 4.43 -15.40 -17.52
CA ASP A 166 3.96 -14.03 -17.36
C ASP A 166 2.44 -13.93 -17.11
N GLY A 167 2.04 -12.89 -16.39
CA GLY A 167 0.64 -12.53 -16.18
C GLY A 167 0.03 -11.76 -17.35
N PRO A 168 -1.29 -11.49 -17.33
CA PRO A 168 -1.98 -10.74 -18.37
C PRO A 168 -1.82 -9.22 -18.26
N TYR A 169 -0.99 -8.73 -17.33
CA TYR A 169 -0.76 -7.31 -17.09
C TYR A 169 -0.15 -6.65 -18.32
N VAL A 170 -0.71 -5.51 -18.71
CA VAL A 170 -0.17 -4.63 -19.73
C VAL A 170 -0.10 -3.23 -19.12
N PRO A 171 1.10 -2.62 -19.02
CA PRO A 171 1.23 -1.29 -18.44
C PRO A 171 0.50 -0.24 -19.30
N PRO A 172 -0.09 0.79 -18.66
CA PRO A 172 -0.62 1.94 -19.38
C PRO A 172 0.52 2.71 -20.06
N ALA A 173 0.19 3.52 -21.07
CA ALA A 173 1.17 4.38 -21.72
C ALA A 173 1.66 5.47 -20.75
N ASP A 174 2.98 5.67 -20.69
CA ASP A 174 3.55 6.75 -19.90
C ASP A 174 3.25 8.11 -20.54
N ALA A 175 2.62 9.00 -19.76
CA ALA A 175 2.44 10.39 -20.14
C ALA A 175 3.61 11.23 -19.60
N ALA A 176 4.37 11.85 -20.50
CA ALA A 176 5.41 12.81 -20.12
C ALA A 176 4.77 14.16 -19.78
N THR A 177 4.53 14.41 -18.49
CA THR A 177 3.96 15.66 -17.97
C THR A 177 4.94 16.37 -17.04
N THR A 178 4.81 17.69 -16.89
CA THR A 178 5.64 18.48 -15.95
C THR A 178 5.38 18.07 -14.50
N LEU A 179 4.10 17.90 -14.16
CA LEU A 179 3.62 17.41 -12.87
C LEU A 179 2.71 16.20 -13.11
N ARG A 180 2.66 15.27 -12.16
CA ARG A 180 1.83 14.08 -12.20
C ARG A 180 1.19 13.84 -10.84
N PHE A 181 -0.12 14.02 -10.78
CA PHE A 181 -0.94 13.98 -9.55
C PHE A 181 -0.32 14.78 -8.38
N PRO A 182 -0.11 16.10 -8.55
CA PRO A 182 0.42 16.94 -7.48
C PRO A 182 -0.52 16.94 -6.27
N GLY A 183 0.04 16.74 -5.06
CA GLY A 183 -0.74 16.58 -3.83
C GLY A 183 -0.99 17.89 -3.08
N LYS A 184 0.03 18.74 -3.03
CA LYS A 184 0.00 20.02 -2.29
C LYS A 184 0.95 21.03 -2.95
N ALA A 185 0.67 22.31 -2.74
CA ALA A 185 1.57 23.40 -3.09
C ALA A 185 1.63 24.42 -1.95
N LEU A 186 2.78 25.10 -1.82
CA LEU A 186 2.94 26.27 -0.95
C LEU A 186 3.72 27.37 -1.67
N VAL A 187 3.48 28.61 -1.26
CA VAL A 187 4.23 29.79 -1.74
C VAL A 187 5.47 29.97 -0.87
N LEU A 188 6.63 30.09 -1.50
CA LEU A 188 7.91 30.36 -0.85
C LEU A 188 8.12 31.87 -0.63
N PRO A 189 8.99 32.29 0.30
CA PRO A 189 9.32 33.71 0.48
C PRO A 189 9.88 34.40 -0.77
N SER A 190 10.45 33.64 -1.71
CA SER A 190 10.91 34.13 -3.01
C SER A 190 9.77 34.48 -3.98
N GLY A 191 8.53 34.07 -3.69
CA GLY A 191 7.38 34.12 -4.59
C GLY A 191 7.19 32.87 -5.46
N ASN A 192 8.17 31.96 -5.47
CA ASN A 192 8.07 30.66 -6.16
C ASN A 192 7.06 29.73 -5.46
N LEU A 193 6.64 28.68 -6.16
CA LEU A 193 5.78 27.63 -5.59
C LEU A 193 6.59 26.36 -5.36
N LEU A 194 6.49 25.77 -4.18
CA LEU A 194 6.97 24.41 -3.94
C LEU A 194 5.78 23.45 -4.00
N VAL A 195 5.86 22.46 -4.89
CA VAL A 195 4.78 21.50 -5.16
C VAL A 195 5.25 20.10 -4.83
N SER A 196 4.42 19.31 -4.16
CA SER A 196 4.63 17.87 -4.01
C SER A 196 4.11 17.15 -5.24
N ASP A 197 5.02 16.69 -6.09
CA ASP A 197 4.74 16.00 -7.34
C ASP A 197 4.61 14.50 -7.06
N SER A 198 3.47 14.12 -6.48
CA SER A 198 3.31 12.85 -5.75
C SER A 198 3.64 11.61 -6.59
N ALA A 199 3.12 11.55 -7.83
CA ALA A 199 3.32 10.40 -8.71
C ALA A 199 4.67 10.41 -9.43
N HIS A 200 5.43 11.51 -9.34
CA HIS A 200 6.85 11.54 -9.66
C HIS A 200 7.73 11.46 -8.41
N HIS A 201 7.19 11.11 -7.24
CA HIS A 201 7.94 10.82 -6.01
C HIS A 201 9.01 11.87 -5.66
N SER A 202 8.68 13.15 -5.88
CA SER A 202 9.61 14.27 -5.71
C SER A 202 8.87 15.56 -5.43
N LEU A 203 9.63 16.61 -5.12
CA LEU A 203 9.14 17.98 -5.04
C LEU A 203 9.62 18.77 -6.24
N VAL A 204 8.82 19.71 -6.70
CA VAL A 204 9.16 20.61 -7.79
C VAL A 204 9.01 22.04 -7.31
N GLU A 205 10.04 22.85 -7.48
CA GLU A 205 9.94 24.29 -7.33
C GLU A 205 9.59 24.90 -8.68
N LEU A 206 8.47 25.63 -8.74
CA LEU A 206 7.99 26.35 -9.91
C LEU A 206 8.22 27.85 -9.71
N ALA A 207 8.42 28.57 -10.80
CA ALA A 207 8.44 30.03 -10.79
C ALA A 207 7.07 30.60 -10.35
N PRO A 208 6.95 31.91 -10.09
CA PRO A 208 5.69 32.52 -9.65
C PRO A 208 4.55 32.41 -10.66
N ASP A 209 4.85 32.06 -11.92
CA ASP A 209 3.86 31.76 -12.95
C ASP A 209 3.10 30.43 -12.70
N GLY A 210 3.63 29.56 -11.84
CA GLY A 210 3.07 28.25 -11.56
C GLY A 210 3.22 27.22 -12.68
N GLU A 211 4.03 27.51 -13.70
CA GLU A 211 4.21 26.65 -14.87
C GLU A 211 5.68 26.29 -15.09
N THR A 212 6.60 27.23 -14.87
CA THR A 212 8.01 27.04 -15.21
C THR A 212 8.77 26.30 -14.10
N PRO A 213 9.28 25.07 -14.34
CA PRO A 213 10.09 24.37 -13.34
C PRO A 213 11.45 25.03 -13.17
N VAL A 214 11.77 25.39 -11.93
CA VAL A 214 13.06 25.97 -11.52
C VAL A 214 14.04 24.84 -11.16
N ARG A 215 13.58 23.87 -10.37
CA ARG A 215 14.35 22.67 -9.99
C ARG A 215 13.46 21.57 -9.43
N ARG A 216 14.03 20.37 -9.30
CA ARG A 216 13.41 19.21 -8.66
C ARG A 216 14.23 18.77 -7.45
N ILE A 217 13.56 18.25 -6.43
CA ILE A 217 14.16 17.67 -5.22
C ILE A 217 13.57 16.26 -5.06
N GLY A 218 14.42 15.26 -5.18
CA GLY A 218 14.07 13.84 -5.18
C GLY A 218 14.46 13.18 -6.49
N SER A 219 15.02 11.97 -6.40
CA SER A 219 15.47 11.12 -7.53
C SER A 219 14.36 10.71 -8.51
N GLY A 220 13.10 10.95 -8.17
CA GLY A 220 11.93 10.53 -8.94
C GLY A 220 11.55 9.07 -8.76
N GLN A 221 12.35 8.29 -8.02
CA GLN A 221 12.07 6.89 -7.71
C GLN A 221 11.47 6.77 -6.31
N ARG A 222 10.59 5.77 -6.14
CA ARG A 222 10.08 5.42 -4.81
C ARG A 222 11.24 5.01 -3.91
N GLY A 223 11.29 5.60 -2.72
CA GLY A 223 12.27 5.24 -1.72
C GLY A 223 12.24 6.19 -0.54
N ARG A 224 13.18 6.01 0.39
CA ARG A 224 13.29 6.81 1.63
C ARG A 224 14.70 7.32 1.93
N ALA A 225 15.60 7.32 0.94
CA ALA A 225 16.95 7.83 1.10
C ALA A 225 16.92 9.33 1.45
N ASP A 226 17.74 9.71 2.43
CA ASP A 226 18.11 11.09 2.72
C ASP A 226 19.29 11.53 1.84
N GLY A 227 19.59 12.83 1.82
CA GLY A 227 20.77 13.38 1.14
C GLY A 227 20.44 14.57 0.24
N GLY A 228 21.32 14.83 -0.73
CA GLY A 228 21.15 15.92 -1.69
C GLY A 228 19.96 15.74 -2.63
N PRO A 229 19.59 16.77 -3.40
CA PRO A 229 18.34 16.81 -4.17
C PRO A 229 18.23 15.70 -5.24
N GLU A 230 19.34 15.20 -5.78
CA GLU A 230 19.32 14.11 -6.77
C GLU A 230 19.37 12.70 -6.14
N VAL A 231 19.78 12.61 -4.86
CA VAL A 231 19.98 11.33 -4.15
C VAL A 231 18.79 11.00 -3.27
N ALA A 232 18.20 12.01 -2.64
CA ALA A 232 17.04 11.83 -1.80
C ALA A 232 15.90 11.18 -2.60
N SER A 233 15.09 10.35 -1.94
CA SER A 233 13.94 9.73 -2.57
C SER A 233 12.74 9.85 -1.64
N PHE A 234 11.56 10.07 -2.23
CA PHE A 234 10.29 10.11 -1.52
C PHE A 234 9.41 8.95 -1.98
N ASN A 235 8.27 8.77 -1.32
CA ASN A 235 7.24 7.82 -1.72
C ASN A 235 5.87 8.49 -1.55
N GLU A 236 5.40 9.05 -2.66
CA GLU A 236 4.15 9.84 -2.76
C GLU A 236 4.06 10.97 -1.71
N PRO A 237 4.97 11.96 -1.75
CA PRO A 237 4.89 13.09 -0.83
C PRO A 237 3.59 13.86 -1.01
N GLN A 238 2.97 14.29 0.10
CA GLN A 238 1.72 15.04 0.10
C GLN A 238 1.88 16.40 0.78
N GLY A 239 1.53 16.49 2.06
CA GLY A 239 1.50 17.73 2.81
C GLY A 239 2.86 18.43 2.84
N LEU A 240 2.84 19.75 2.68
CA LEU A 240 4.01 20.62 2.76
C LEU A 240 3.73 21.71 3.81
N CYS A 241 4.72 22.02 4.63
CA CYS A 241 4.62 23.09 5.63
C CYS A 241 5.95 23.85 5.70
N LEU A 242 5.91 25.13 5.35
CA LEU A 242 7.04 26.04 5.56
C LEU A 242 7.13 26.40 7.03
N LEU A 243 8.30 26.21 7.64
CA LEU A 243 8.56 26.60 9.01
C LEU A 243 8.80 28.11 9.10
N PRO A 244 8.38 28.77 10.20
CA PRO A 244 8.84 30.12 10.46
C PRO A 244 10.35 30.16 10.71
N GLU A 245 10.97 31.32 10.47
CA GLU A 245 12.43 31.49 10.38
C GLU A 245 13.18 30.97 11.61
N HIS A 246 12.65 31.24 12.81
CA HIS A 246 13.29 30.81 14.05
C HIS A 246 13.29 29.27 14.17
N GLU A 247 12.16 28.63 13.91
CA GLU A 247 12.01 27.18 13.94
C GLU A 247 12.87 26.51 12.86
N ALA A 248 12.93 27.08 11.66
CA ALA A 248 13.79 26.61 10.58
C ALA A 248 15.27 26.66 10.98
N GLY A 249 15.69 27.76 11.63
CA GLY A 249 17.05 27.91 12.15
C GLY A 249 17.42 26.88 13.21
N VAL A 250 16.48 26.54 14.11
CA VAL A 250 16.70 25.50 15.14
C VAL A 250 16.68 24.10 14.54
N ALA A 251 15.76 23.83 13.62
CA ALA A 251 15.55 22.52 13.02
C ALA A 251 16.62 22.16 11.96
N GLY A 252 17.22 23.17 11.32
CA GLY A 252 18.22 23.00 10.27
C GLY A 252 17.63 22.70 8.89
N TYR A 253 16.32 22.85 8.73
CA TYR A 253 15.57 22.70 7.47
C TYR A 253 14.40 23.68 7.43
N ASP A 254 13.92 24.01 6.25
CA ASP A 254 12.94 25.09 6.04
C ASP A 254 11.52 24.56 5.85
N VAL A 255 11.37 23.39 5.22
CA VAL A 255 10.06 22.79 4.90
C VAL A 255 9.96 21.41 5.52
N VAL A 256 8.81 21.12 6.14
CA VAL A 256 8.41 19.77 6.52
C VAL A 256 7.51 19.18 5.44
N VAL A 257 7.80 17.95 5.04
CA VAL A 257 7.09 17.18 4.02
C VAL A 257 6.50 15.94 4.66
N ALA A 258 5.21 15.70 4.44
CA ALA A 258 4.57 14.44 4.75
C ALA A 258 4.83 13.43 3.62
N ASP A 259 5.84 12.60 3.82
CA ASP A 259 6.24 11.54 2.89
C ASP A 259 5.38 10.30 3.16
N THR A 260 4.20 10.32 2.54
CA THR A 260 2.98 9.72 3.09
C THR A 260 3.06 8.20 3.09
N VAL A 261 3.52 7.59 2.00
CA VAL A 261 3.61 6.13 1.88
C VAL A 261 4.85 5.59 2.60
N ASN A 262 5.87 6.41 2.82
CA ASN A 262 6.97 6.02 3.70
C ASN A 262 6.60 6.08 5.19
N HIS A 263 5.47 6.69 5.54
CA HIS A 263 5.11 7.00 6.94
C HIS A 263 6.19 7.83 7.64
N LEU A 264 6.78 8.79 6.93
CA LEU A 264 7.85 9.66 7.41
C LEU A 264 7.45 11.14 7.33
N LEU A 265 8.03 11.93 8.25
CA LEU A 265 8.19 13.36 8.05
C LEU A 265 9.62 13.62 7.56
N ARG A 266 9.75 14.44 6.52
CA ARG A 266 11.04 14.79 5.92
C ARG A 266 11.26 16.30 6.04
N GLY A 267 12.45 16.71 6.45
CA GLY A 267 12.88 18.10 6.45
C GLY A 267 13.61 18.40 5.15
N VAL A 268 13.30 19.53 4.51
CA VAL A 268 13.95 19.99 3.28
C VAL A 268 14.57 21.37 3.52
N ARG A 269 15.87 21.49 3.25
CA ARG A 269 16.56 22.77 3.23
C ARG A 269 16.44 23.40 1.84
N LEU A 270 15.74 24.52 1.72
CA LEU A 270 15.48 25.18 0.45
C LEU A 270 16.76 25.68 -0.23
N GLN A 271 17.76 26.15 0.51
CA GLN A 271 18.98 26.66 -0.13
C GLN A 271 19.74 25.56 -0.91
N THR A 272 19.82 24.35 -0.37
CA THR A 272 20.63 23.26 -0.92
C THR A 272 19.81 22.16 -1.60
N GLY A 273 18.52 22.06 -1.28
CA GLY A 273 17.68 20.91 -1.64
C GLY A 273 17.99 19.65 -0.84
N GLU A 274 18.75 19.75 0.25
CA GLU A 274 19.07 18.62 1.11
C GLU A 274 17.83 18.16 1.88
N VAL A 275 17.66 16.84 1.95
CA VAL A 275 16.51 16.17 2.58
C VAL A 275 16.99 15.29 3.72
N THR A 276 16.34 15.40 4.86
CA THR A 276 16.59 14.58 6.05
C THR A 276 15.30 14.00 6.61
N THR A 277 15.36 12.82 7.21
CA THR A 277 14.22 12.24 7.92
C THR A 277 14.13 12.83 9.33
N THR A 278 12.96 13.34 9.70
CA THR A 278 12.76 14.05 10.98
C THR A 278 11.86 13.28 11.95
N ALA A 279 10.93 12.47 11.43
CA ALA A 279 10.10 11.58 12.24
C ALA A 279 9.56 10.39 11.43
N GLY A 280 9.09 9.36 12.15
CA GLY A 280 8.51 8.15 11.58
C GLY A 280 9.48 6.96 11.57
N SER A 281 8.93 5.74 11.56
CA SER A 281 9.70 4.49 11.58
C SER A 281 9.91 3.87 10.20
N GLY A 282 9.33 4.46 9.15
CA GLY A 282 9.39 3.92 7.80
C GLY A 282 8.38 2.80 7.52
N GLY A 283 7.30 2.71 8.31
CA GLY A 283 6.22 1.73 8.16
C GLY A 283 4.97 2.16 8.94
N PRO A 284 3.81 1.51 8.71
CA PRO A 284 2.56 1.86 9.38
C PRO A 284 2.68 1.80 10.90
N GLY A 285 1.96 2.69 11.59
CA GLY A 285 1.90 2.68 13.05
C GLY A 285 1.27 1.39 13.57
N VAL A 286 1.90 0.77 14.58
CA VAL A 286 1.41 -0.47 15.18
C VAL A 286 0.26 -0.14 16.16
N PRO A 287 -0.97 -0.65 15.98
CA PRO A 287 -2.08 -0.32 16.86
C PRO A 287 -1.82 -0.79 18.30
N LEU A 288 -2.11 0.06 19.29
CA LEU A 288 -1.87 -0.24 20.71
C LEU A 288 -2.52 -1.54 21.21
N TRP A 289 -3.60 -2.00 20.56
CA TRP A 289 -4.28 -3.25 20.92
C TRP A 289 -3.54 -4.50 20.45
N THR A 290 -2.69 -4.41 19.42
CA THR A 290 -1.77 -5.50 19.03
C THR A 290 -0.57 -5.59 19.97
N THR A 291 -0.25 -4.50 20.67
CA THR A 291 0.83 -4.39 21.66
C THR A 291 0.40 -4.88 23.04
N THR A 292 -0.07 -6.12 23.20
CA THR A 292 -0.28 -6.71 24.55
C THR A 292 0.16 -8.17 24.69
N ARG A 293 1.43 -8.37 25.12
CA ARG A 293 1.83 -9.19 26.29
C ARG A 293 3.36 -9.31 26.41
N THR A 294 4.08 -8.21 26.52
CA THR A 294 5.35 -8.26 27.28
C THR A 294 4.97 -8.23 28.76
N THR A 295 5.20 -9.36 29.43
CA THR A 295 5.02 -9.55 30.86
C THR A 295 5.67 -8.39 31.62
N ARG A 296 4.85 -7.47 32.14
CA ARG A 296 5.26 -6.61 33.25
C ARG A 296 5.54 -7.53 34.43
N SER A 297 6.81 -7.72 34.75
CA SER A 297 7.20 -8.25 36.06
C SER A 297 6.54 -7.38 37.13
N PRO A 298 5.90 -7.96 38.16
CA PRO A 298 5.26 -7.18 39.20
C PRO A 298 6.33 -6.34 39.92
N PRO A 299 6.02 -5.08 40.28
CA PRO A 299 6.94 -4.28 41.08
C PRO A 299 7.16 -4.98 42.43
N THR A 300 8.41 -5.33 42.72
CA THR A 300 8.84 -5.76 44.05
C THR A 300 8.51 -4.65 45.04
N SER A 301 7.63 -4.94 45.99
CA SER A 301 7.34 -4.04 47.10
C SER A 301 8.60 -3.85 47.96
N PRO A 302 8.93 -2.61 48.38
CA PRO A 302 10.00 -2.41 49.34
C PRO A 302 9.54 -2.97 50.69
N ARG A 303 10.29 -3.96 51.21
CA ARG A 303 10.15 -4.42 52.60
C ARG A 303 10.30 -3.21 53.53
N ARG A 304 9.27 -2.93 54.32
CA ARG A 304 9.35 -1.99 55.44
C ARG A 304 10.48 -2.45 56.37
N GLY A 305 11.54 -1.66 56.45
CA GLY A 305 12.52 -1.77 57.52
C GLY A 305 11.84 -1.46 58.85
N THR A 306 11.87 -2.42 59.75
CA THR A 306 11.57 -2.22 61.17
C THR A 306 12.74 -1.44 61.78
N SER A 307 12.50 -0.17 62.13
CA SER A 307 13.43 0.58 62.98
C SER A 307 13.35 0.09 64.42
N PRO A 308 14.48 -0.19 65.10
CA PRO A 308 14.48 -0.53 66.52
C PRO A 308 14.28 0.72 67.38
N GLY A 309 13.39 0.62 68.38
CA GLY A 309 13.17 1.64 69.38
C GLY A 309 14.41 1.86 70.26
N THR A 310 14.71 3.12 70.54
CA THR A 310 15.70 3.52 71.55
C THR A 310 14.98 4.21 72.70
N THR A 311 15.27 3.70 73.88
CA THR A 311 14.79 4.08 75.23
C THR A 311 15.44 5.39 75.71
N THR A 312 14.93 5.93 76.83
CA THR A 312 15.39 7.06 77.69
C THR A 312 14.93 8.46 77.23
N SER A 313 14.28 9.31 78.04
CA SER A 313 13.95 9.35 79.48
C SER A 313 12.59 10.01 79.70
#